data_AF-V4VHD0-F1
#
_entry.id   AF-V4VHD0-F1
#
_cell.length_a   1.000
_cell.length_b   1.000
_cell.length_c   1.000
_cell.angle_alpha   90.00
_cell.angle_beta   90.00
_cell.angle_gamma   90.00
#
_symmetry.space_group_name_H-M   'P 1'
#
loop_
_entity.id
_entity.type
_entity.pdbx_description
1 polymer ?
#
loop_
_entity_poly.entity_id
_entity_poly.type
_entity_poly.pdbx_seq_one_letter_code
_entity_poly.pdbx_strand_id
1 'polypeptide(L)'
;MSEVFEGYERQYCELSTNLSRKCSSASLLPDGDQKKEKYSEIQSGLDDADALIRKMDLEARSLQPNVKAMLLAKLREYKSDLNKLKREFKRISSSDAHEELLESGKADPNVVHSHFCFDFA
;
A
#
# COMPACT_ATOMS: atom_id res chain seq x y z
N MET A 1 -12.69 -3.03 18.47
CA MET A 1 -11.34 -2.66 17.99
C MET A 1 -10.92 -1.37 18.70
N SER A 2 -9.69 -0.89 18.54
CA SER A 2 -9.30 0.43 19.07
C SER A 2 -9.76 1.51 18.10
N GLU A 3 -10.42 2.56 18.59
CA GLU A 3 -10.87 3.70 17.79
C GLU A 3 -9.70 4.35 17.04
N VAL A 4 -8.52 4.39 17.67
CA VAL A 4 -7.28 4.93 17.10
C VAL A 4 -6.83 4.08 15.90
N PHE A 5 -6.86 2.75 16.05
CA PHE A 5 -6.51 1.83 14.96
C PHE A 5 -7.46 1.98 13.77
N GLU A 6 -8.77 2.03 14.03
CA GLU A 6 -9.79 2.21 12.99
C GLU A 6 -9.65 3.55 12.26
N GLY A 7 -9.22 4.60 12.95
CA GLY A 7 -8.92 5.90 12.33
C GLY A 7 -7.72 5.82 11.38
N TYR A 8 -6.62 5.20 11.80
CA TYR A 8 -5.45 4.99 10.94
C TYR A 8 -5.73 4.06 9.77
N GLU A 9 -6.55 3.04 9.98
CA GLU A 9 -6.96 2.10 8.93
C GLU A 9 -7.75 2.81 7.84
N ARG A 10 -8.74 3.64 8.21
CA ARG A 10 -9.50 4.44 7.23
C ARG A 10 -8.59 5.36 6.41
N GLN A 11 -7.66 6.04 7.08
CA GLN A 11 -6.66 6.89 6.40
C GLN A 11 -5.80 6.07 5.43
N TYR A 12 -5.34 4.89 5.83
CA TYR A 12 -4.55 4.02 4.96
C TYR A 12 -5.34 3.56 3.74
N CYS A 13 -6.59 3.12 3.91
CA CYS A 13 -7.46 2.68 2.81
C CYS A 13 -7.73 3.79 1.80
N GLU A 14 -8.03 5.01 2.29
CA GLU A 14 -8.23 6.18 1.44
C GLU A 14 -6.95 6.52 0.66
N LEU A 15 -5.81 6.55 1.35
CA LEU A 15 -4.52 6.86 0.76
C LEU A 15 -4.10 5.82 -0.28
N SER A 16 -4.27 4.53 0.01
CA SER A 16 -3.99 3.43 -0.92
C SER A 16 -4.83 3.53 -2.20
N THR A 17 -6.13 3.81 -2.07
CA THR A 17 -7.03 4.03 -3.20
C THR A 17 -6.64 5.27 -4.02
N ASN A 18 -6.23 6.33 -3.34
CA ASN A 18 -5.75 7.55 -3.98
C ASN A 18 -4.45 7.29 -4.78
N LEU A 19 -3.49 6.60 -4.16
CA LEU A 19 -2.21 6.22 -4.76
C LEU A 19 -2.40 5.33 -5.99
N SER A 20 -3.26 4.31 -5.93
CA SER A 20 -3.55 3.44 -7.08
C SER A 20 -4.09 4.24 -8.29
N ARG A 21 -5.00 5.20 -8.04
CA ARG A 21 -5.52 6.10 -9.08
C ARG A 21 -4.43 7.04 -9.62
N LYS A 22 -3.59 7.59 -8.74
CA LYS A 22 -2.45 8.44 -9.13
C LYS A 22 -1.43 7.66 -9.96
N CYS A 23 -1.08 6.43 -9.61
CA CYS A 23 -0.21 5.56 -10.40
C CYS A 23 -0.79 5.30 -11.80
N SER A 24 -2.07 4.93 -11.87
CA SER A 24 -2.76 4.66 -13.15
C SER A 24 -2.77 5.90 -14.04
N SER A 25 -3.11 7.07 -13.50
CA SER A 25 -3.08 8.33 -14.25
C SER A 25 -1.67 8.75 -14.65
N ALA A 26 -0.67 8.60 -13.77
CA ALA A 26 0.71 8.93 -14.06
C ALA A 26 1.34 8.02 -15.14
N SER A 27 0.88 6.77 -15.28
CA SER A 27 1.31 5.90 -16.38
C SER A 27 0.81 6.32 -17.76
N LEU A 28 -0.28 7.10 -17.82
CA LEU A 28 -0.85 7.61 -19.07
C LEU A 28 -0.29 9.00 -19.45
N LEU A 29 0.42 9.66 -18.55
CA LEU A 29 1.02 10.96 -18.81
C LEU A 29 2.28 10.81 -19.67
N PRO A 30 2.47 11.69 -20.68
CA PRO A 30 3.72 11.74 -21.43
C PRO A 30 4.87 12.18 -20.51
N ASP A 31 6.08 11.72 -20.84
CA ASP A 31 7.28 12.09 -20.09
C ASP A 31 7.52 13.60 -20.12
N GLY A 32 7.55 14.20 -18.94
CA GLY A 32 7.65 15.65 -18.75
C GLY A 32 7.54 16.06 -17.28
N ASP A 33 7.62 17.36 -17.00
CA ASP A 33 7.61 17.90 -15.63
C ASP A 33 6.33 17.55 -14.87
N GLN A 34 5.19 17.48 -15.56
CA GLN A 34 3.92 17.06 -14.97
C GLN A 34 3.95 15.62 -14.44
N LYS A 35 4.62 14.70 -15.14
CA LYS A 35 4.77 13.30 -14.73
C LYS A 35 5.71 13.20 -13.52
N LYS A 36 6.80 13.97 -13.52
CA LYS A 36 7.73 14.06 -12.36
C LYS A 36 7.05 14.62 -11.11
N GLU A 37 6.23 15.66 -11.24
CA GLU A 37 5.46 16.20 -10.11
C GLU A 37 4.54 15.13 -9.53
N LYS A 38 3.79 14.42 -10.39
CA LYS A 38 2.92 13.32 -9.95
C LYS A 38 3.71 12.20 -9.27
N TYR A 39 4.93 11.91 -9.70
CA TYR A 39 5.78 10.94 -9.04
C TYR A 39 6.20 11.36 -7.65
N SER A 40 6.58 12.62 -7.45
CA SER A 40 6.87 13.14 -6.12
C SER A 40 5.65 13.05 -5.19
N GLU A 41 4.45 13.39 -5.67
CA GLU A 41 3.20 13.24 -4.91
C GLU A 41 2.89 11.78 -4.54
N ILE A 42 3.08 10.85 -5.48
CA ILE A 42 2.85 9.41 -5.23
C ILE A 42 3.88 8.91 -4.22
N GLN A 43 5.14 9.31 -4.36
CA GLN A 43 6.21 8.90 -3.46
C GLN A 43 5.96 9.37 -2.02
N SER A 44 5.60 10.64 -1.82
CA SER A 44 5.25 11.15 -0.49
C SER A 44 4.05 10.40 0.10
N GLY A 45 3.02 10.10 -0.71
CA GLY A 45 1.88 9.32 -0.23
C GLY A 45 2.24 7.86 0.11
N LEU A 46 3.19 7.24 -0.60
CA LEU A 46 3.69 5.90 -0.25
C LEU A 46 4.44 5.90 1.09
N ASP A 47 5.18 6.97 1.39
CA ASP A 47 5.86 7.15 2.68
C ASP A 47 4.85 7.39 3.82
N ASP A 48 3.81 8.19 3.56
CA ASP A 48 2.71 8.42 4.52
C ASP A 48 1.94 7.13 4.82
N ALA A 49 1.68 6.30 3.80
CA ALA A 49 1.04 5.00 3.96
C ALA A 49 1.90 4.04 4.80
N ASP A 50 3.23 4.05 4.59
CA ASP A 50 4.18 3.27 5.40
C ASP A 50 4.16 3.73 6.86
N ALA A 51 4.14 5.05 7.08
CA ALA A 51 4.05 5.64 8.41
C ALA A 51 2.73 5.25 9.12
N LEU A 52 1.60 5.22 8.41
CA LEU A 52 0.32 4.75 8.94
C LEU A 52 0.36 3.28 9.35
N ILE A 53 0.94 2.41 8.51
CA ILE A 53 1.14 1.00 8.87
C ILE A 53 1.98 0.86 10.14
N ARG A 54 3.04 1.65 10.31
CA ARG A 54 3.87 1.64 11.53
C ARG A 54 3.08 2.10 12.76
N LYS A 55 2.26 3.14 12.64
CA LYS A 55 1.38 3.61 13.72
C LYS A 55 0.37 2.54 14.13
N MET A 56 -0.25 1.88 13.15
CA MET A 56 -1.16 0.75 13.39
C MET A 56 -0.46 -0.44 14.05
N ASP A 57 0.79 -0.75 13.70
CA ASP A 57 1.59 -1.83 14.32
C ASP A 57 1.85 -1.55 15.81
N LEU A 58 2.18 -0.29 16.15
CA LEU A 58 2.37 0.13 17.54
C LEU A 58 1.07 0.06 18.34
N GLU A 59 -0.04 0.53 17.76
CA GLU A 59 -1.36 0.46 18.39
C GLU A 59 -1.81 -0.99 18.58
N ALA A 60 -1.64 -1.87 17.58
CA ALA A 60 -1.99 -3.28 17.70
C ALA A 60 -1.21 -3.99 18.82
N ARG A 61 0.03 -3.57 19.09
CA ARG A 61 0.87 -4.15 20.15
C ARG A 61 0.42 -3.78 21.57
N SER A 62 -0.28 -2.66 21.75
CA SER A 62 -0.79 -2.23 23.06
C SER A 62 -2.08 -2.96 23.46
N LEU A 63 -2.74 -3.61 22.50
CA LEU A 63 -4.02 -4.30 22.69
C LEU A 63 -3.85 -5.73 23.20
N GLN A 64 -4.97 -6.31 23.66
CA GLN A 64 -5.02 -7.69 24.18
C GLN A 64 -4.58 -8.72 23.13
N PRO A 65 -3.97 -9.86 23.53
CA PRO A 65 -3.38 -10.84 22.63
C PRO A 65 -4.32 -11.33 21.51
N ASN A 66 -5.60 -11.56 21.83
CA ASN A 66 -6.59 -12.02 20.87
C ASN A 66 -6.84 -10.98 19.75
N VAL A 67 -7.02 -9.72 20.13
CA VAL A 67 -7.25 -8.62 19.17
C VAL A 67 -5.96 -8.33 18.40
N LYS A 68 -4.82 -8.30 19.10
CA LYS A 68 -3.49 -8.10 18.50
C LYS A 68 -3.21 -9.10 17.38
N ALA A 69 -3.46 -10.40 17.60
CA ALA A 69 -3.21 -11.43 16.60
C ALA A 69 -4.01 -11.17 15.31
N MET A 70 -5.28 -10.79 15.44
CA MET A 70 -6.16 -10.43 14.33
C MET A 70 -5.66 -9.18 13.58
N LEU A 71 -5.28 -8.12 14.30
CA LEU A 71 -4.77 -6.89 13.69
C LEU A 71 -3.41 -7.08 13.01
N LEU A 72 -2.53 -7.90 13.59
CA LEU A 72 -1.25 -8.23 12.96
C LEU A 72 -1.41 -9.02 11.67
N ALA A 73 -2.43 -9.89 11.57
CA ALA A 73 -2.75 -10.56 10.30
C ALA A 73 -3.13 -9.52 9.23
N LYS A 74 -4.05 -8.61 9.56
CA LYS A 74 -4.49 -7.52 8.68
C LYS A 74 -3.33 -6.60 8.25
N LEU A 75 -2.43 -6.27 9.18
CA LEU A 75 -1.24 -5.47 8.89
C LEU A 75 -0.27 -6.16 7.93
N ARG A 76 -0.19 -7.49 7.92
CA ARG A 76 0.63 -8.22 6.95
C ARG A 76 0.06 -8.09 5.53
N GLU A 77 -1.25 -8.10 5.40
CA GLU A 77 -1.93 -7.87 4.11
C GLU A 77 -1.68 -6.43 3.63
N TYR A 78 -1.89 -5.44 4.49
CA TYR A 78 -1.61 -4.04 4.17
C TYR A 78 -0.14 -3.80 3.77
N LYS A 79 0.81 -4.40 4.48
CA LYS A 79 2.23 -4.35 4.09
C LYS A 79 2.47 -4.97 2.70
N SER A 80 1.80 -6.08 2.39
CA SER A 80 1.91 -6.74 1.08
C SER A 80 1.35 -5.86 -0.04
N ASP A 81 0.18 -5.26 0.16
CA ASP A 81 -0.47 -4.41 -0.84
C ASP A 81 0.30 -3.10 -1.07
N LEU A 82 0.80 -2.48 0.00
CA LEU A 82 1.67 -1.31 -0.14
C LEU A 82 2.95 -1.66 -0.92
N ASN A 83 3.53 -2.84 -0.70
CA ASN A 83 4.68 -3.30 -1.48
C ASN A 83 4.35 -3.57 -2.95
N LYS A 84 3.13 -4.00 -3.29
CA LYS A 84 2.67 -4.08 -4.68
C LYS A 84 2.63 -2.68 -5.31
N LEU A 85 1.98 -1.72 -4.66
CA LEU A 85 1.90 -0.33 -5.12
C LEU A 85 3.29 0.30 -5.31
N LYS A 86 4.21 0.10 -4.36
CA LYS A 86 5.61 0.57 -4.48
C LYS A 86 6.32 -0.01 -5.71
N ARG A 87 6.08 -1.29 -6.04
CA ARG A 87 6.66 -1.92 -7.24
C ARG A 87 6.04 -1.38 -8.53
N GLU A 88 4.73 -1.20 -8.56
CA GLU A 88 4.05 -0.58 -9.71
C GLU A 88 4.56 0.84 -9.95
N PHE A 89 4.65 1.65 -8.89
CA PHE A 89 5.20 2.99 -8.96
C PHE A 89 6.63 3.00 -9.49
N LYS A 90 7.51 2.12 -9.00
CA LYS A 90 8.89 1.98 -9.53
C LYS A 90 8.91 1.63 -11.01
N ARG A 91 8.05 0.72 -11.47
CA ARG A 91 7.95 0.35 -12.89
C ARG A 91 7.54 1.53 -13.76
N ILE A 92 6.59 2.33 -13.27
CA ILE A 92 6.07 3.48 -13.99
C ILE A 92 7.12 4.61 -14.02
N SER A 93 7.79 4.87 -12.89
CA SER A 93 8.81 5.92 -12.74
C SER A 93 10.14 5.60 -13.44
N SER A 94 10.54 4.33 -13.46
CA SER A 94 11.77 3.85 -14.09
C SER A 94 11.54 3.38 -15.52
N SER A 95 10.83 4.16 -16.35
CA SER A 95 10.60 3.84 -17.76
C SER A 95 11.90 3.91 -18.59
N ASP A 96 12.86 3.03 -18.28
CA ASP A 96 13.95 2.50 -19.10
C ASP A 96 14.69 1.41 -18.29
N ALA A 97 14.58 0.16 -18.77
CA ALA A 97 15.37 -1.05 -18.48
C ALA A 97 16.10 -1.23 -17.12
N HIS A 98 15.61 -2.18 -16.31
CA HIS A 98 16.47 -3.28 -15.82
C HIS A 98 15.61 -4.49 -15.40
N GLU A 99 15.70 -5.55 -16.17
CA GLU A 99 15.21 -6.89 -15.82
C GLU A 99 15.93 -7.46 -14.59
N GLU A 100 15.25 -8.38 -13.91
CA GLU A 100 15.77 -9.41 -12.99
C GLU A 100 16.80 -9.03 -11.90
N LEU A 101 16.36 -9.12 -10.63
CA LEU A 101 17.00 -9.76 -9.46
C LEU A 101 16.34 -9.15 -8.21
N LEU A 102 15.74 -9.80 -7.20
CA LEU A 102 15.55 -11.16 -6.68
C LEU A 102 14.22 -11.05 -5.88
N GLU A 103 13.33 -12.01 -5.69
CA GLU A 103 13.55 -13.36 -5.21
C GLU A 103 12.20 -14.09 -5.29
N SER A 104 12.18 -15.22 -6.00
CA SER A 104 11.10 -16.19 -5.90
C SER A 104 11.19 -16.86 -4.53
N GLY A 105 10.13 -16.75 -3.72
CA GLY A 105 10.21 -17.14 -2.31
C GLY A 105 8.88 -17.44 -1.62
N LYS A 106 7.87 -17.94 -2.36
CA LYS A 106 6.91 -19.00 -1.97
C LYS A 106 5.55 -18.83 -2.66
N ALA A 107 5.12 -19.95 -3.22
CA ALA A 107 3.83 -20.22 -3.83
C ALA A 107 2.66 -19.92 -2.89
N ASP A 108 1.55 -19.44 -3.47
CA ASP A 108 0.30 -20.22 -3.49
C ASP A 108 -0.66 -19.65 -4.56
N PRO A 109 -1.32 -20.48 -5.38
CA PRO A 109 -2.32 -20.04 -6.32
C PRO A 109 -3.67 -20.00 -5.62
N ASN A 110 -4.09 -18.82 -5.15
CA ASN A 110 -5.50 -18.59 -4.94
C ASN A 110 -5.92 -17.27 -5.60
N VAL A 111 -6.53 -17.43 -6.76
CA VAL A 111 -7.29 -16.39 -7.44
C VAL A 111 -8.53 -16.12 -6.60
N VAL A 112 -8.46 -15.14 -5.73
CA VAL A 112 -9.64 -14.49 -5.17
C VAL A 112 -9.39 -13.00 -5.22
N HIS A 113 -9.90 -12.44 -6.31
CA HIS A 113 -10.65 -11.20 -6.36
C HIS A 113 -10.25 -10.16 -5.31
N SER A 114 -9.60 -9.10 -5.81
CA SER A 114 -9.48 -7.80 -5.18
C SER A 114 -10.75 -7.36 -4.47
N HIS A 115 -10.85 -7.63 -3.18
CA HIS A 115 -11.92 -7.11 -2.34
C HIS A 115 -11.46 -7.00 -0.90
N PHE A 116 -10.64 -5.99 -0.61
CA PHE A 116 -10.34 -5.65 0.79
C PHE A 116 -10.37 -4.15 1.10
N CYS A 117 -11.09 -3.36 0.29
CA CYS A 117 -11.43 -1.98 0.63
C CYS A 117 -12.90 -1.58 0.31
N PHE A 118 -13.79 -2.50 -0.12
CA PHE A 118 -15.16 -2.11 -0.50
C PHE A 118 -16.27 -2.46 0.51
N ASP A 119 -16.02 -3.24 1.56
CA ASP A 119 -17.03 -3.55 2.60
C ASP A 119 -16.86 -2.72 3.87
N PHE A 120 -16.81 -1.39 3.74
CA PHE A 120 -17.08 -0.50 4.88
C PHE A 120 -17.87 0.72 4.41
N ALA A 121 -19.13 0.50 4.05
CA ALA A 121 -20.18 1.50 3.91
C ALA A 121 -21.48 0.95 4.50
#